data_AF-A0AAD5TD84-F1
#
_entry.id   AF-A0AAD5TD84-F1
#
_cell.length_a   1.000
_cell.length_b   1.000
_cell.length_c   1.000
_cell.angle_alpha   90.00
_cell.angle_beta   90.00
_cell.angle_gamma   90.00
#
_symmetry.space_group_name_H-M   'P 1'
#
loop_
_entity.id
_entity.type
_entity.pdbx_description
1 polymer ?
#
loop_
_entity_poly.entity_id
_entity_poly.type
_entity_poly.pdbx_seq_one_letter_code
_entity_poly.pdbx_strand_id
1 'polypeptide(L)'
;MASKSLGARMTALKTVGLTKLRTLGPSPTAGSFDRNFQIDKSARFAFRGFQVLVAFASWFFIGKLHDELLIEQLSLWPAIQYLWFLAICSPILSGVLVGQYFFSCLNKSWSSIKILTLELICDFCAFFGWLVCIGYMGHTMGTACAPGSGVDQCTNFNWVLAWGSFSIIFWFMSLAWDVKGFMKGVWGWGGERLSDREVDAEIRRMSRNQSRGSRWN
;
A
#
# COMPACT_ATOMS: atom_id res chain seq x y z
N MET A 1 2.54 38.15 49.29
CA MET A 1 1.62 37.12 48.74
C MET A 1 0.75 37.80 47.68
N ALA A 2 1.02 37.56 46.41
CA ALA A 2 0.41 38.32 45.31
C ALA A 2 -0.87 37.64 44.80
N SER A 3 -2.01 38.28 45.04
CA SER A 3 -3.29 37.93 44.42
C SER A 3 -3.23 38.24 42.92
N LYS A 4 -2.75 37.28 42.11
CA LYS A 4 -2.93 37.35 40.65
C LYS A 4 -4.44 37.30 40.39
N SER A 5 -4.99 38.44 39.99
CA SER A 5 -6.42 38.70 39.96
C SER A 5 -7.15 37.75 39.02
N LEU A 6 -8.34 37.31 39.45
CA LEU A 6 -9.29 36.51 38.68
C LEU A 6 -9.52 37.06 37.25
N GLY A 7 -9.36 38.37 37.06
CA GLY A 7 -9.44 39.03 35.76
C GLY A 7 -8.45 38.48 34.73
N ALA A 8 -7.19 38.24 35.10
CA ALA A 8 -6.16 37.72 34.19
C ALA A 8 -6.43 36.25 33.78
N ARG A 9 -7.05 35.47 34.67
CA ARG A 9 -7.44 34.08 34.38
C ARG A 9 -8.66 34.02 33.46
N MET A 10 -9.62 34.94 33.60
CA MET A 10 -10.77 35.03 32.69
C MET A 10 -10.39 35.52 31.30
N THR A 11 -9.47 36.48 31.15
CA THR A 11 -8.98 36.91 29.83
C THR A 11 -8.19 35.81 29.13
N ALA A 12 -7.39 35.02 29.85
CA ALA A 12 -6.70 33.85 29.30
C ALA A 12 -7.69 32.76 28.82
N LEU A 13 -8.72 32.45 29.61
CA LEU A 13 -9.76 31.48 29.21
C LEU A 13 -10.58 31.96 28.02
N LYS A 14 -10.90 33.26 27.96
CA LYS A 14 -11.66 33.86 26.85
C LYS A 14 -10.82 33.92 25.57
N THR A 15 -9.52 34.18 25.66
CA THR A 15 -8.61 34.12 24.52
C THR A 15 -8.40 32.69 24.03
N VAL A 16 -8.18 31.71 24.92
CA VAL A 16 -8.06 30.29 24.53
C VAL A 16 -9.34 29.78 23.84
N GLY A 17 -10.52 30.15 24.35
CA GLY A 17 -11.81 29.82 23.72
C GLY A 17 -11.99 30.45 22.34
N LEU A 18 -11.65 31.74 22.19
CA LEU A 18 -11.75 32.46 20.90
C LEU A 18 -10.71 32.01 19.87
N THR A 19 -9.49 31.64 20.28
CA THR A 19 -8.52 31.05 19.33
C THR A 19 -8.93 29.66 18.87
N LYS A 20 -9.50 28.81 19.74
CA LYS A 20 -10.03 27.50 19.33
C LYS A 20 -11.21 27.62 18.36
N LEU A 21 -12.11 28.60 18.59
CA LEU A 21 -13.25 28.88 17.71
C LEU A 21 -12.84 29.50 16.37
N ARG A 22 -11.72 30.22 16.29
CA ARG A 22 -11.23 30.84 15.04
C ARG A 22 -10.31 29.93 14.24
N THR A 23 -9.76 28.87 14.83
CA THR A 23 -8.99 27.82 14.12
C THR A 23 -9.86 26.69 13.57
N LEU A 24 -11.09 26.55 14.08
CA LEU A 24 -12.12 25.78 13.41
C LEU A 24 -12.69 26.67 12.30
N GLY A 25 -12.05 26.61 11.13
CA GLY A 25 -12.79 26.85 9.90
C GLY A 25 -14.06 25.98 9.90
N PRO A 26 -15.07 26.31 9.10
CA PRO A 26 -16.25 25.44 9.00
C PRO A 26 -15.76 24.00 8.86
N SER A 27 -16.27 23.11 9.73
CA SER A 27 -16.06 21.66 9.58
C SER A 27 -16.18 21.38 8.09
N PRO A 28 -15.22 20.65 7.45
CA PRO A 28 -15.32 20.33 6.04
C PRO A 28 -16.74 19.87 5.82
N THR A 29 -17.48 20.64 5.01
CA THR A 29 -18.88 20.35 4.77
C THR A 29 -18.92 18.90 4.34
N ALA A 30 -19.80 18.11 4.95
CA ALA A 30 -20.12 16.78 4.46
C ALA A 30 -20.60 16.94 3.01
N GLY A 31 -19.67 16.92 2.05
CA GLY A 31 -19.93 17.37 0.68
C GLY A 31 -18.75 18.00 -0.08
N SER A 32 -17.69 18.54 0.55
CA SER A 32 -16.51 18.99 -0.21
C SER A 32 -15.57 17.82 -0.46
N PHE A 33 -15.59 17.26 -1.67
CA PHE A 33 -14.72 16.17 -2.09
C PHE A 33 -13.26 16.65 -2.18
N ASP A 34 -12.45 16.34 -1.17
CA ASP A 34 -11.01 16.54 -1.23
C ASP A 34 -10.36 15.42 -2.05
N ARG A 35 -9.64 15.81 -3.10
CA ARG A 35 -8.95 14.88 -4.00
C ARG A 35 -7.61 14.42 -3.44
N ASN A 36 -7.14 15.06 -2.37
CA ASN A 36 -5.85 14.83 -1.73
C ASN A 36 -6.07 14.48 -0.24
N PHE A 37 -5.88 13.21 0.09
CA PHE A 37 -6.01 12.69 1.45
C PHE A 37 -4.77 11.89 1.83
N GLN A 38 -4.53 11.80 3.14
CA GLN A 38 -3.36 11.13 3.67
C GLN A 38 -3.39 9.63 3.35
N ILE A 39 -2.29 9.17 2.76
CA ILE A 39 -2.03 7.76 2.46
C ILE A 39 -0.94 7.26 3.42
N ASP A 40 -1.13 6.07 4.00
CA ASP A 40 -0.12 5.44 4.85
C ASP A 40 1.03 4.87 4.01
N LYS A 41 2.07 5.69 3.84
CA LYS A 41 3.26 5.37 3.05
C LYS A 41 4.12 4.28 3.69
N SER A 42 4.11 4.17 5.01
CA SER A 42 5.00 3.26 5.76
C SER A 42 4.57 1.81 5.62
N ALA A 43 3.27 1.53 5.83
CA ALA A 43 2.71 0.22 5.62
C ALA A 43 2.87 -0.23 4.15
N ARG A 44 2.63 0.68 3.21
CA ARG A 44 2.79 0.41 1.77
C ARG A 44 4.22 0.05 1.40
N PHE A 45 5.20 0.81 1.87
CA PHE A 45 6.60 0.52 1.63
C PHE A 45 6.97 -0.89 2.12
N ALA A 46 6.51 -1.26 3.33
CA ALA A 46 6.76 -2.59 3.89
C ALA A 46 6.12 -3.71 3.03
N PHE A 47 4.83 -3.60 2.69
CA PHE A 47 4.14 -4.59 1.85
C PHE A 47 4.81 -4.77 0.48
N ARG A 48 5.22 -3.66 -0.15
CA ARG A 48 5.91 -3.67 -1.45
C ARG A 48 7.30 -4.33 -1.34
N GLY A 49 8.01 -4.12 -0.23
CA GLY A 49 9.25 -4.83 0.07
C GLY A 49 9.05 -6.35 0.17
N PHE A 50 7.99 -6.80 0.85
CA PHE A 50 7.64 -8.22 0.91
C PHE A 50 7.26 -8.80 -0.45
N GLN A 51 6.48 -8.06 -1.26
CA GLN A 51 6.14 -8.48 -2.63
C GLN A 51 7.39 -8.70 -3.49
N VAL A 52 8.40 -7.83 -3.38
CA VAL A 52 9.68 -7.98 -4.08
C VAL A 52 10.41 -9.24 -3.62
N LEU A 53 10.55 -9.46 -2.30
CA LEU A 53 11.25 -10.62 -1.76
C LEU A 53 10.59 -11.94 -2.18
N VAL A 54 9.25 -12.00 -2.10
CA VAL A 54 8.49 -13.20 -2.48
C VAL A 54 8.52 -13.43 -3.99
N ALA A 55 8.54 -12.37 -4.80
CA ALA A 55 8.70 -12.49 -6.25
C ALA A 55 10.08 -13.03 -6.64
N PHE A 56 11.15 -12.60 -5.95
CA PHE A 56 12.48 -13.18 -6.14
C PHE A 56 12.55 -14.65 -5.75
N ALA A 57 11.96 -15.02 -4.61
CA ALA A 57 11.88 -16.41 -4.19
C ALA A 57 11.09 -17.26 -5.21
N SER A 58 9.94 -16.75 -5.65
CA SER A 58 9.12 -17.40 -6.69
C SER A 58 9.93 -17.57 -7.98
N TRP A 59 10.62 -16.53 -8.46
CA TRP A 59 11.46 -16.59 -9.65
C TRP A 59 12.53 -17.70 -9.55
N PHE A 60 13.22 -17.80 -8.41
CA PHE A 60 14.23 -18.83 -8.18
C PHE A 60 13.65 -20.24 -8.29
N PHE A 61 12.52 -20.52 -7.63
CA PHE A 61 11.91 -21.86 -7.65
C PHE A 61 11.25 -22.19 -8.98
N ILE A 62 10.62 -21.22 -9.66
CA ILE A 62 10.07 -21.46 -11.00
C ILE A 62 11.22 -21.74 -11.99
N GLY A 63 12.40 -21.14 -11.81
CA GLY A 63 13.57 -21.48 -12.62
C GLY A 63 14.09 -22.89 -12.42
N LYS A 64 13.84 -23.51 -11.26
CA LYS A 64 14.18 -24.92 -11.00
C LYS A 64 13.25 -25.91 -11.68
N LEU A 65 12.11 -25.46 -12.19
CA LEU A 65 11.17 -26.29 -12.94
C LEU A 65 11.59 -26.49 -14.42
N HIS A 66 12.65 -25.85 -14.92
CA HIS A 66 12.97 -25.88 -16.35
C HIS A 66 13.32 -27.28 -16.90
N ASP A 67 13.76 -28.19 -16.03
CA ASP A 67 14.30 -29.50 -16.41
C ASP A 67 13.40 -30.69 -15.99
N GLU A 68 12.16 -30.45 -15.54
CA GLU A 68 11.30 -31.54 -15.04
C GLU A 68 10.43 -32.15 -16.13
N LEU A 69 10.64 -33.45 -16.40
CA LEU A 69 9.91 -34.24 -17.41
C LEU A 69 8.38 -34.20 -17.24
N LEU A 70 7.91 -34.07 -16.00
CA LEU A 70 6.48 -34.05 -15.65
C LEU A 70 5.76 -32.81 -16.23
N ILE A 71 6.46 -31.70 -16.42
CA ILE A 71 5.92 -30.45 -16.98
C ILE A 71 5.64 -30.59 -18.47
N GLU A 72 6.54 -31.28 -19.18
CA GLU A 72 6.39 -31.54 -20.61
C GLU A 72 5.20 -32.49 -20.85
N GLN A 73 5.07 -33.53 -20.03
CA GLN A 73 3.96 -34.48 -20.11
C GLN A 73 2.58 -33.82 -19.88
N LEU A 74 2.51 -32.84 -18.97
CA LEU A 74 1.26 -32.14 -18.62
C LEU A 74 1.05 -30.83 -19.40
N SER A 75 1.93 -30.52 -20.38
CA SER A 75 1.84 -29.30 -21.21
C SER A 75 1.76 -28.00 -20.39
N LEU A 76 2.48 -27.92 -19.27
CA LEU A 76 2.41 -26.80 -18.32
C LEU A 76 3.31 -25.61 -18.67
N TRP A 77 4.12 -25.72 -19.72
CA TRP A 77 5.06 -24.70 -20.16
C TRP A 77 4.47 -23.28 -20.30
N PRO A 78 3.29 -23.08 -20.90
CA PRO A 78 2.69 -21.75 -21.00
C PRO A 78 2.41 -21.11 -19.63
N ALA A 79 1.95 -21.89 -18.66
CA ALA A 79 1.67 -21.41 -17.30
C ALA A 79 2.96 -21.03 -16.56
N ILE A 80 4.01 -21.83 -16.72
CA ILE A 80 5.33 -21.57 -16.13
C ILE A 80 5.96 -20.32 -16.73
N GLN A 81 5.90 -20.14 -18.04
CA GLN A 81 6.39 -18.93 -18.71
C GLN A 81 5.65 -17.68 -18.22
N TYR A 82 4.33 -17.78 -18.02
CA TYR A 82 3.55 -16.67 -17.48
C TYR A 82 3.89 -16.38 -16.02
N LEU A 83 4.13 -17.40 -15.19
CA LEU A 83 4.60 -17.21 -13.82
C LEU A 83 5.98 -16.57 -13.76
N TRP A 84 6.88 -16.94 -14.68
CA TRP A 84 8.17 -16.27 -14.86
C TRP A 84 7.99 -14.78 -15.17
N PHE A 85 7.10 -14.47 -16.11
CA PHE A 85 6.75 -13.09 -16.46
C PHE A 85 6.21 -12.33 -15.24
N LEU A 86 5.25 -12.91 -14.51
CA LEU A 86 4.71 -12.31 -13.29
C LEU A 86 5.78 -12.10 -12.22
N ALA A 87 6.69 -13.04 -12.02
CA ALA A 87 7.76 -12.95 -11.03
C ALA A 87 8.77 -11.84 -11.36
N ILE A 88 9.03 -11.56 -12.63
CA ILE A 88 9.89 -10.46 -13.07
C ILE A 88 9.16 -9.11 -13.04
N CYS A 89 7.90 -9.08 -13.47
CA CYS A 89 7.12 -7.84 -13.51
C CYS A 89 6.67 -7.37 -12.11
N SER A 90 6.42 -8.28 -11.18
CA SER A 90 6.01 -7.97 -9.80
C SER A 90 6.96 -7.00 -9.06
N PRO A 91 8.29 -7.22 -9.04
CA PRO A 91 9.21 -6.29 -8.37
C PRO A 91 9.35 -4.96 -9.12
N ILE A 92 9.28 -4.97 -10.47
CA ILE A 92 9.28 -3.74 -11.27
C ILE A 92 8.06 -2.89 -10.92
N LEU A 93 6.88 -3.51 -10.92
CA LEU A 93 5.62 -2.86 -10.58
C LEU A 93 5.67 -2.31 -9.14
N SER A 94 6.11 -3.13 -8.18
CA SER A 94 6.26 -2.72 -6.78
C SER A 94 7.21 -1.53 -6.63
N GLY A 95 8.34 -1.55 -7.36
CA GLY A 95 9.32 -0.46 -7.38
C GLY A 95 8.76 0.84 -7.95
N VAL A 96 8.00 0.78 -9.05
CA VAL A 96 7.36 1.95 -9.67
C VAL A 96 6.28 2.54 -8.74
N LEU A 97 5.42 1.69 -8.17
CA LEU A 97 4.33 2.12 -7.28
C LEU A 97 4.84 2.72 -5.96
N VAL A 98 6.04 2.31 -5.49
CA VAL A 98 6.70 2.96 -4.36
C VAL A 98 7.48 4.21 -4.79
N GLY A 99 8.18 4.13 -5.92
CA GLY A 99 9.05 5.19 -6.42
C GLY A 99 8.33 6.51 -6.65
N GLN A 100 7.07 6.46 -7.12
CA GLN A 100 6.24 7.66 -7.31
C GLN A 100 6.11 8.53 -6.06
N TYR A 101 6.24 7.98 -4.85
CA TYR A 101 6.18 8.76 -3.60
C TYR A 101 7.43 9.62 -3.34
N PHE A 102 8.58 9.25 -3.92
CA PHE A 102 9.86 9.95 -3.74
C PHE A 102 10.11 11.04 -4.79
N PHE A 103 9.51 10.91 -5.98
CA PHE A 103 9.65 11.90 -7.04
C PHE A 103 8.67 13.05 -6.89
N SER A 104 9.16 14.17 -6.33
CA SER A 104 8.38 15.39 -6.06
C SER A 104 7.67 15.99 -7.30
N CYS A 105 8.18 15.76 -8.51
CA CYS A 105 7.56 16.21 -9.75
C CYS A 105 6.26 15.44 -10.10
N LEU A 106 6.20 14.15 -9.74
CA LEU A 106 5.03 13.30 -9.96
C LEU A 106 3.98 13.52 -8.88
N ASN A 107 4.41 13.67 -7.63
CA ASN A 107 3.52 13.84 -6.48
C ASN A 107 2.77 15.19 -6.48
N LYS A 108 3.33 16.24 -7.09
CA LYS A 108 2.65 17.55 -7.23
C LYS A 108 1.59 17.59 -8.32
N SER A 109 1.68 16.73 -9.34
CA SER A 109 0.77 16.73 -10.49
C SER A 109 -0.36 15.71 -10.37
N TRP A 110 -0.20 14.69 -9.53
CA TRP A 110 -1.18 13.63 -9.32
C TRP A 110 -1.94 13.83 -8.01
N SER A 111 -3.28 13.77 -8.08
CA SER A 111 -4.12 13.72 -6.89
C SER A 111 -4.05 12.35 -6.21
N SER A 112 -4.17 12.28 -4.88
CA SER A 112 -4.12 11.02 -4.11
C SER A 112 -5.07 9.95 -4.68
N ILE A 113 -6.25 10.35 -5.18
CA ILE A 113 -7.21 9.45 -5.84
C ILE A 113 -6.62 8.78 -7.08
N LYS A 114 -5.92 9.51 -7.94
CA LYS A 114 -5.38 8.97 -9.20
C LYS A 114 -4.27 7.95 -8.93
N ILE A 115 -3.41 8.28 -7.97
CA ILE A 115 -2.35 7.38 -7.50
C ILE A 115 -2.97 6.09 -6.96
N LEU A 116 -3.98 6.24 -6.09
CA LEU A 116 -4.65 5.11 -5.48
C LEU A 116 -5.45 4.27 -6.48
N THR A 117 -6.10 4.87 -7.48
CA THR A 117 -6.76 4.14 -8.57
C THR A 117 -5.75 3.32 -9.36
N LEU A 118 -4.60 3.90 -9.69
CA LEU A 118 -3.55 3.22 -10.44
C LEU A 118 -3.03 2.01 -9.65
N GLU A 119 -2.70 2.21 -8.37
CA GLU A 119 -2.26 1.12 -7.48
C GLU A 119 -3.31 0.02 -7.37
N LEU A 120 -4.58 0.37 -7.19
CA LEU A 120 -5.67 -0.60 -7.10
C LEU A 120 -5.79 -1.46 -8.37
N ILE A 121 -5.71 -0.83 -9.55
CA ILE A 121 -5.76 -1.56 -10.84
C ILE A 121 -4.55 -2.49 -10.96
N CYS A 122 -3.36 -1.98 -10.66
CA CYS A 122 -2.11 -2.74 -10.73
C CYS A 122 -2.13 -3.94 -9.77
N ASP A 123 -2.57 -3.72 -8.53
CA ASP A 123 -2.66 -4.75 -7.50
C ASP A 123 -3.70 -5.80 -7.85
N PHE A 124 -4.85 -5.39 -8.39
CA PHE A 124 -5.89 -6.31 -8.85
C PHE A 124 -5.40 -7.18 -10.01
N CYS A 125 -4.76 -6.59 -11.02
CA CYS A 125 -4.21 -7.34 -12.15
C CYS A 125 -3.13 -8.34 -11.72
N ALA A 126 -2.20 -7.92 -10.84
CA ALA A 126 -1.16 -8.79 -10.33
C ALA A 126 -1.73 -9.93 -9.47
N PHE A 127 -2.64 -9.61 -8.53
CA PHE A 127 -3.34 -10.59 -7.71
C PHE A 127 -4.05 -11.65 -8.57
N PHE A 128 -4.84 -11.20 -9.56
CA PHE A 128 -5.60 -12.11 -10.42
C PHE A 128 -4.68 -12.95 -11.31
N GLY A 129 -3.60 -12.37 -11.86
CA GLY A 129 -2.61 -13.11 -12.63
C GLY A 129 -1.96 -14.23 -11.83
N TRP A 130 -1.51 -13.94 -10.60
CA TRP A 130 -0.96 -14.96 -9.70
C TRP A 130 -2.00 -16.03 -9.35
N LEU A 131 -3.24 -15.63 -9.04
CA LEU A 131 -4.31 -16.53 -8.67
C LEU A 131 -4.65 -17.52 -9.80
N VAL A 132 -4.81 -17.04 -11.02
CA VAL A 132 -5.18 -17.87 -12.18
C VAL A 132 -4.07 -18.88 -12.50
N CYS A 133 -2.80 -18.45 -12.54
CA CYS A 133 -1.72 -19.35 -12.89
C CYS A 133 -1.42 -20.39 -11.82
N ILE A 134 -1.39 -20.01 -10.55
CA ILE A 134 -1.21 -20.95 -9.45
C ILE A 134 -2.42 -21.89 -9.35
N GLY A 135 -3.64 -21.39 -9.51
CA GLY A 135 -4.85 -22.20 -9.52
C GLY A 135 -4.86 -23.24 -10.64
N TYR A 136 -4.48 -22.84 -11.86
CA TYR A 136 -4.37 -23.75 -12.99
C TYR A 136 -3.29 -24.83 -12.76
N MET A 137 -2.08 -24.44 -12.36
CA MET A 137 -1.02 -25.42 -12.10
C MET A 137 -1.37 -26.36 -10.94
N GLY A 138 -1.94 -25.82 -9.85
CA GLY A 138 -2.37 -26.61 -8.70
C GLY A 138 -3.43 -27.64 -9.06
N HIS A 139 -4.37 -27.29 -9.94
CA HIS A 139 -5.39 -28.22 -10.42
C HIS A 139 -4.77 -29.35 -11.25
N THR A 140 -3.90 -29.02 -12.21
CA THR A 140 -3.33 -29.99 -13.15
C THR A 140 -2.31 -30.93 -12.49
N MET A 141 -1.53 -30.42 -11.53
CA MET A 141 -0.48 -31.19 -10.83
C MET A 141 -0.97 -31.86 -9.54
N GLY A 142 -2.13 -31.45 -9.01
CA GLY A 142 -2.65 -31.94 -7.73
C GLY A 142 -2.92 -33.45 -7.70
N THR A 143 -3.14 -34.07 -8.87
CA THR A 143 -3.31 -35.53 -9.01
C THR A 143 -1.98 -36.25 -9.25
N ALA A 144 -1.04 -35.64 -9.98
CA ALA A 144 0.27 -36.21 -10.28
C ALA A 144 1.24 -36.15 -9.08
N CYS A 145 1.12 -35.11 -8.26
CA CYS A 145 1.94 -34.88 -7.07
C CYS A 145 1.15 -35.09 -5.77
N ALA A 146 0.44 -36.21 -5.67
CA ALA A 146 -0.28 -36.58 -4.44
C ALA A 146 0.68 -36.74 -3.25
N PRO A 147 0.25 -36.41 -2.01
CA PRO A 147 1.06 -36.58 -0.82
C PRO A 147 1.54 -38.04 -0.68
N GLY A 148 2.85 -38.24 -0.58
CA GLY A 148 3.46 -39.57 -0.42
C GLY A 148 3.82 -40.29 -1.72
N SER A 149 3.70 -39.65 -2.90
CA SER A 149 4.10 -40.26 -4.17
C SER A 149 5.60 -40.51 -4.32
N GLY A 150 6.44 -39.90 -3.46
CA GLY A 150 7.90 -40.10 -3.46
C GLY A 150 8.62 -39.58 -4.71
N VAL A 151 7.92 -38.81 -5.56
CA VAL A 151 8.50 -38.24 -6.78
C VAL A 151 9.27 -36.97 -6.41
N ASP A 152 10.60 -37.01 -6.48
CA ASP A 152 11.46 -35.87 -6.13
C ASP A 152 11.10 -34.58 -6.88
N GLN A 153 10.60 -34.70 -8.12
CA GLN A 153 10.13 -33.59 -8.97
C GLN A 153 8.94 -32.82 -8.36
N CYS A 154 8.15 -33.45 -7.49
CA CYS A 154 7.05 -32.77 -6.79
C CYS A 154 7.53 -31.78 -5.72
N THR A 155 8.79 -31.88 -5.26
CA THR A 155 9.33 -31.00 -4.22
C THR A 155 9.47 -29.57 -4.73
N ASN A 156 10.05 -29.38 -5.91
CA ASN A 156 10.20 -28.05 -6.50
C ASN A 156 8.83 -27.45 -6.86
N PHE A 157 7.93 -28.28 -7.36
CA PHE A 157 6.55 -27.86 -7.61
C PHE A 157 5.84 -27.35 -6.34
N ASN A 158 5.97 -28.07 -5.22
CA ASN A 158 5.42 -27.65 -3.93
C ASN A 158 5.99 -26.31 -3.46
N TRP A 159 7.29 -26.06 -3.68
CA TRP A 159 7.90 -24.77 -3.40
C TRP A 159 7.33 -23.66 -4.29
N VAL A 160 7.13 -23.92 -5.58
CA VAL A 160 6.49 -22.95 -6.49
C VAL A 160 5.06 -22.64 -6.06
N LEU A 161 4.28 -23.64 -5.65
CA LEU A 161 2.94 -23.41 -5.09
C LEU A 161 2.99 -22.60 -3.79
N ALA A 162 3.92 -22.90 -2.88
CA ALA A 162 4.05 -22.19 -1.61
C ALA A 162 4.40 -20.71 -1.83
N TRP A 163 5.45 -20.43 -2.61
CA TRP A 163 5.88 -19.06 -2.90
C TRP A 163 4.88 -18.30 -3.78
N GLY A 164 4.24 -18.97 -4.74
CA GLY A 164 3.13 -18.40 -5.50
C GLY A 164 1.92 -18.05 -4.63
N SER A 165 1.59 -18.88 -3.63
CA SER A 165 0.53 -18.60 -2.66
C SER A 165 0.87 -17.40 -1.77
N PHE A 166 2.13 -17.27 -1.34
CA PHE A 166 2.57 -16.06 -0.64
C PHE A 166 2.43 -14.83 -1.53
N SER A 167 2.77 -14.90 -2.82
CA SER A 167 2.56 -13.80 -3.77
C SER A 167 1.08 -13.39 -3.80
N ILE A 168 0.16 -14.35 -3.91
CA ILE A 168 -1.30 -14.09 -3.88
C ILE A 168 -1.69 -13.34 -2.60
N ILE A 169 -1.23 -13.80 -1.44
CA ILE A 169 -1.55 -13.18 -0.14
C ILE A 169 -1.03 -11.73 -0.07
N PHE A 170 0.22 -11.49 -0.46
CA PHE A 170 0.79 -10.15 -0.39
C PHE A 170 0.18 -9.18 -1.41
N TRP A 171 -0.21 -9.65 -2.60
CA TRP A 171 -0.96 -8.83 -3.56
C TRP A 171 -2.39 -8.54 -3.07
N PHE A 172 -3.05 -9.53 -2.46
CA PHE A 172 -4.37 -9.34 -1.84
C PHE A 172 -4.33 -8.34 -0.68
N MET A 173 -3.32 -8.43 0.19
CA MET A 173 -3.15 -7.49 1.31
C MET A 173 -2.97 -6.05 0.82
N SER A 174 -2.20 -5.84 -0.24
CA SER A 174 -2.03 -4.51 -0.84
C SER A 174 -3.34 -4.00 -1.46
N LEU A 175 -4.07 -4.86 -2.18
CA LEU A 175 -5.41 -4.54 -2.69
C LEU A 175 -6.37 -4.12 -1.56
N ALA A 176 -6.39 -4.88 -0.45
CA ALA A 176 -7.22 -4.57 0.71
C ALA A 176 -6.83 -3.24 1.36
N TRP A 177 -5.54 -2.92 1.41
CA TRP A 177 -5.04 -1.63 1.87
C TRP A 177 -5.44 -0.48 0.95
N ASP A 178 -5.45 -0.69 -0.36
CA ASP A 178 -5.87 0.31 -1.34
C ASP A 178 -7.37 0.57 -1.26
N VAL A 179 -8.19 -0.47 -1.13
CA VAL A 179 -9.63 -0.34 -0.87
C VAL A 179 -9.86 0.41 0.44
N LYS A 180 -9.16 0.05 1.52
CA LYS A 180 -9.26 0.76 2.80
C LYS A 180 -8.87 2.23 2.68
N GLY A 181 -7.81 2.55 1.93
CA GLY A 181 -7.40 3.91 1.61
C GLY A 181 -8.48 4.67 0.86
N PHE A 182 -9.14 4.01 -0.11
CA PHE A 182 -10.26 4.56 -0.86
C PHE A 182 -11.42 4.88 0.05
N MET A 183 -11.76 3.95 0.94
CA MET A 183 -12.87 4.13 1.87
C MET A 183 -12.64 5.23 2.89
N LYS A 184 -11.41 5.36 3.40
CA LYS A 184 -11.03 6.48 4.27
C LYS A 184 -11.06 7.82 3.52
N GLY A 185 -10.43 7.90 2.35
CA GLY A 185 -10.30 9.15 1.59
C GLY A 185 -11.61 9.64 0.94
N VAL A 186 -12.28 8.77 0.20
CA VAL A 186 -13.46 9.10 -0.63
C VAL A 186 -14.76 9.09 0.18
N TRP A 187 -14.91 8.15 1.11
CA TRP A 187 -16.16 8.01 1.89
C TRP A 187 -16.03 8.51 3.33
N GLY A 188 -14.84 8.88 3.80
CA GLY A 188 -14.63 9.34 5.18
C GLY A 188 -14.89 8.24 6.21
N TRP A 189 -14.73 6.98 5.81
CA TRP A 189 -14.98 5.85 6.68
C TRP A 189 -14.01 5.85 7.86
N GLY A 190 -14.53 5.77 9.08
CA GLY A 190 -13.72 5.82 10.31
C GLY A 190 -13.44 7.23 10.86
N GLY A 191 -14.09 8.29 10.34
CA GLY A 191 -14.07 9.64 10.95
C GLY A 191 -12.78 10.44 10.77
N GLU A 192 -11.68 9.80 10.36
CA GLU A 192 -10.38 10.42 10.12
C GLU A 192 -10.24 10.89 8.66
N ARG A 193 -10.97 11.93 8.28
CA ARG A 193 -10.66 12.70 7.06
C ARG A 193 -9.55 13.70 7.37
N LEU A 194 -8.34 13.19 7.63
CA LEU A 194 -7.17 14.06 7.70
C LEU A 194 -6.81 14.46 6.27
N SER A 195 -7.28 15.63 5.87
CA SER A 195 -6.88 16.24 4.61
C SER A 195 -5.38 16.53 4.70
N ASP A 196 -4.63 16.21 3.63
CA ASP A 196 -3.21 16.59 3.55
C ASP A 196 -3.04 18.12 3.69
N ARG A 197 -4.08 18.89 3.37
CA ARG A 197 -4.16 20.33 3.58
C ARG A 197 -4.11 20.74 5.05
N GLU A 198 -4.71 19.99 5.97
CA GLU A 198 -4.67 20.30 7.39
C GLU A 198 -3.28 20.04 7.97
N VAL A 199 -2.63 18.95 7.58
CA VAL A 199 -1.26 18.61 7.99
C VAL A 199 -0.25 19.59 7.37
N ASP A 200 -0.34 19.90 6.07
CA ASP A 200 0.52 20.92 5.43
C ASP A 200 0.26 22.33 6.00
N ALA A 201 -1.00 22.67 6.28
CA ALA A 201 -1.33 23.94 6.93
C ALA A 201 -0.80 23.98 8.37
N GLU A 202 -0.81 22.86 9.09
CA GLU A 202 -0.29 22.74 10.43
C GLU A 202 1.24 22.79 10.46
N ILE A 203 1.93 22.10 9.55
CA ILE A 203 3.40 22.21 9.36
C ILE A 203 3.78 23.65 8.98
N ARG A 204 3.05 24.30 8.07
CA ARG A 204 3.30 25.73 7.73
C ARG A 204 2.97 26.67 8.90
N ARG A 205 1.97 26.37 9.72
CA ARG A 205 1.65 27.13 10.94
C ARG A 205 2.73 26.96 12.00
N MET A 206 3.22 25.74 12.21
CA MET A 206 4.33 25.45 13.12
C MET A 206 5.63 26.13 12.66
N SER A 207 5.96 26.05 11.36
CA SER A 207 7.10 26.76 10.76
C SER A 207 7.01 28.29 10.87
N ARG A 208 5.81 28.87 10.68
CA ARG A 208 5.57 30.32 10.88
C ARG A 208 5.64 30.75 12.34
N ASN A 209 5.25 29.89 13.28
CA ASN A 209 5.35 30.19 14.70
C ASN A 209 6.80 30.07 15.21
N GLN A 210 7.59 29.17 14.63
CA GLN A 210 9.02 29.03 14.95
C GLN A 210 9.83 30.26 14.49
N SER A 211 9.49 30.86 13.34
CA SER A 211 10.10 32.10 12.83
C SER A 211 9.63 33.38 13.53
N ARG A 212 8.56 33.33 14.33
CA ARG A 212 8.13 34.44 15.20
C ARG A 212 8.72 34.39 16.60
N GLY A 213 9.22 33.23 17.03
CA GLY A 213 9.86 33.05 18.35
C GLY A 213 11.32 33.52 18.42
N SER A 214 12.00 33.75 17.29
CA SER A 214 13.43 34.16 17.28
C SER A 214 13.66 35.67 17.20
N ARG A 215 12.61 36.49 17.36
CA ARG A 215 12.70 37.97 17.25
C ARG A 215 12.61 38.69 18.60
N TRP A 216 12.84 37.97 19.70
CA TRP A 216 12.83 38.50 21.07
C TRP A 216 14.02 37.99 21.90
N ASN A 217 15.21 37.97 21.30
CA ASN A 217 16.49 38.00 22.02
C ASN A 217 17.35 39.10 21.42
#